data_AF-A0A8J1W1J2-F1
#
_entry.id   AF-A0A8J1W1J2-F1
#
_cell.length_a   1.000
_cell.length_b   1.000
_cell.length_c   1.000
_cell.angle_alpha   90.00
_cell.angle_beta   90.00
_cell.angle_gamma   90.00
#
_symmetry.space_group_name_H-M   'P 1'
#
loop_
_entity.id
_entity.type
_entity.pdbx_description
1 polymer ?
#
loop_
_entity_poly.entity_id
_entity_poly.type
_entity_poly.pdbx_seq_one_letter_code
_entity_poly.pdbx_strand_id
1 'polypeptide(L)'
;MGKVDLRALTANVTMAMYGAYAVQMLVGADMMFGANSPIGMVFWPSGVTPVGEWFARACGLTILTVILGPLYCGVSRDSFLKQALFFNVCGVFLGSYGSMMPEAGGAVMWKVQTAINVIVTLLNLYVVLQSKGFIGRAKTPSKSPARGKSPMKKGK
;
A
#
# COMPACT_ATOMS: atom_id res chain seq x y z
N MET A 1 10.10 24.19 -4.86
CA MET A 1 9.63 22.79 -4.80
C MET A 1 8.21 22.77 -4.22
N GLY A 2 7.26 22.12 -4.90
CA GLY A 2 5.89 21.97 -4.40
C GLY A 2 5.85 21.10 -3.13
N LYS A 3 4.88 21.34 -2.24
CA LYS A 3 4.68 20.47 -1.07
C LYS A 3 4.19 19.10 -1.55
N VAL A 4 4.86 18.04 -1.13
CA VAL A 4 4.45 16.66 -1.43
C VAL A 4 3.19 16.35 -0.61
N ASP A 5 2.10 15.99 -1.28
CA ASP A 5 0.93 15.42 -0.62
C ASP A 5 1.25 13.97 -0.24
N LEU A 6 1.69 13.78 1.01
CA LEU A 6 2.07 12.48 1.54
C LEU A 6 0.92 11.47 1.46
N ARG A 7 -0.33 11.92 1.59
CA ARG A 7 -1.49 11.03 1.53
C ARG A 7 -1.70 10.51 0.11
N ALA A 8 -1.65 11.39 -0.88
CA ALA A 8 -1.72 10.99 -2.28
C ALA A 8 -0.55 10.08 -2.66
N LEU A 9 0.66 10.40 -2.20
CA LEU A 9 1.86 9.60 -2.44
C LEU A 9 1.69 8.19 -1.84
N THR A 10 1.33 8.07 -0.57
CA THR A 10 1.13 6.77 0.10
C THR A 10 0.07 5.96 -0.62
N ALA A 11 -1.08 6.55 -0.97
CA ALA A 11 -2.13 5.83 -1.69
C ALA A 11 -1.63 5.29 -3.04
N ASN A 12 -0.93 6.12 -3.82
CA ASN A 12 -0.42 5.72 -5.13
C ASN A 12 0.65 4.63 -5.04
N VAL A 13 1.59 4.75 -4.10
CA VAL A 13 2.63 3.75 -3.87
C VAL A 13 2.00 2.42 -3.43
N THR A 14 1.06 2.44 -2.49
CA THR A 14 0.36 1.23 -2.03
C THR A 14 -0.44 0.59 -3.16
N MET A 15 -1.18 1.36 -3.96
CA MET A 15 -1.90 0.83 -5.14
C MET A 15 -0.95 0.17 -6.14
N ALA A 16 0.20 0.80 -6.44
CA ALA A 16 1.19 0.26 -7.37
C ALA A 16 1.79 -1.06 -6.86
N MET A 17 2.20 -1.09 -5.58
CA MET A 17 2.75 -2.29 -4.95
C MET A 17 1.73 -3.43 -4.93
N TYR A 18 0.51 -3.15 -4.47
CA TYR A 18 -0.55 -4.16 -4.42
C TYR A 18 -0.94 -4.62 -5.83
N GLY A 19 -0.95 -3.72 -6.81
CA GLY A 19 -1.31 -4.04 -8.18
C GLY A 19 -0.29 -4.97 -8.83
N ALA A 20 1.00 -4.65 -8.69
CA ALA A 20 2.07 -5.53 -9.14
C ALA A 20 1.98 -6.91 -8.48
N TYR A 21 1.84 -6.96 -7.16
CA TYR A 21 1.73 -8.22 -6.43
C TYR A 21 0.50 -9.03 -6.83
N ALA A 22 -0.67 -8.40 -6.95
CA ALA A 22 -1.91 -9.04 -7.35
C ALA A 22 -1.80 -9.70 -8.73
N VAL A 23 -1.23 -8.99 -9.71
CA VAL A 23 -1.02 -9.52 -11.06
C VAL A 23 -0.04 -10.69 -11.05
N GLN A 24 1.06 -10.58 -10.30
CA GLN A 24 2.05 -11.65 -10.16
C GLN A 24 1.42 -12.94 -9.60
N MET A 25 0.60 -12.80 -8.56
CA MET A 25 -0.13 -13.92 -7.94
C MET A 25 -1.21 -14.52 -8.86
N LEU A 26 -1.80 -13.73 -9.76
CA LEU A 26 -2.80 -14.19 -10.72
C LEU A 26 -2.20 -14.94 -11.92
N VAL A 27 -1.07 -14.45 -12.44
CA VAL A 27 -0.43 -14.99 -13.66
C VAL A 27 0.34 -16.27 -13.35
N GLY A 28 1.02 -16.34 -12.22
CA GLY A 28 1.74 -17.54 -11.81
C GLY A 28 2.62 -17.26 -10.59
N ALA A 29 2.14 -17.64 -9.40
CA ALA A 29 2.88 -17.41 -8.17
C ALA A 29 4.17 -18.23 -8.13
N ASP A 30 4.14 -19.46 -8.67
CA ASP A 30 5.34 -20.28 -8.77
C ASP A 30 6.40 -19.68 -9.71
N MET A 31 5.96 -19.15 -10.86
CA MET A 31 6.87 -18.49 -11.81
C MET A 31 7.51 -17.25 -11.20
N MET A 32 6.76 -16.45 -10.44
CA MET A 32 7.26 -15.19 -9.89
C MET A 32 8.02 -15.37 -8.58
N PHE A 33 7.64 -16.35 -7.76
CA PHE A 33 8.11 -16.48 -6.39
C PHE A 33 8.73 -17.85 -6.02
N GLY A 34 8.67 -18.82 -6.92
CA GLY A 34 9.22 -20.16 -6.74
C GLY A 34 10.74 -20.22 -6.90
N ALA A 35 11.28 -21.43 -6.76
CA ALA A 35 12.71 -21.70 -6.80
C ALA A 35 13.41 -21.20 -8.08
N ASN A 36 12.68 -21.15 -9.20
CA ASN A 36 13.19 -20.74 -10.50
C ASN A 36 12.73 -19.32 -10.91
N SER A 37 12.40 -18.46 -9.93
CA SER A 37 11.96 -17.08 -10.20
C SER A 37 12.95 -16.33 -11.09
N PRO A 38 12.54 -15.84 -12.28
CA PRO A 38 13.43 -15.14 -13.21
C PRO A 38 13.88 -13.76 -12.69
N ILE A 39 13.18 -13.25 -11.66
CA ILE A 39 13.48 -11.98 -10.99
C ILE A 39 14.20 -12.18 -9.65
N GLY A 40 14.58 -13.42 -9.32
CA GLY A 40 15.32 -13.75 -8.10
C GLY A 40 14.52 -13.63 -6.80
N MET A 41 13.19 -13.44 -6.88
CA MET A 41 12.32 -13.31 -5.71
C MET A 41 11.90 -14.68 -5.18
N VAL A 42 12.84 -15.45 -4.63
CA VAL A 42 12.55 -16.83 -4.18
C VAL A 42 11.97 -16.83 -2.76
N PHE A 43 10.67 -17.09 -2.66
CA PHE A 43 9.93 -17.24 -1.41
C PHE A 43 9.65 -18.69 -1.01
N TRP A 44 9.83 -19.64 -1.94
CA TRP A 44 9.58 -21.06 -1.73
C TRP A 44 10.74 -21.88 -2.31
N PRO A 45 11.21 -22.93 -1.62
CA PRO A 45 12.37 -23.72 -2.08
C PRO A 45 11.99 -24.74 -3.16
N SER A 46 10.70 -24.97 -3.38
CA SER A 46 10.16 -25.92 -4.34
C SER A 46 8.91 -25.34 -5.01
N GLY A 47 8.44 -26.01 -6.06
CA GLY A 47 7.28 -25.58 -6.81
C GLY A 47 6.03 -25.43 -5.93
N VAL A 48 5.22 -24.41 -6.19
CA VAL A 48 3.94 -24.22 -5.50
C VAL A 48 2.97 -25.35 -5.90
N THR A 49 2.36 -26.01 -4.92
CA THR A 49 1.37 -27.07 -5.17
C THR A 49 0.13 -26.52 -5.89
N PRO A 50 -0.69 -27.36 -6.57
CA PRO A 50 -1.91 -26.90 -7.23
C PRO A 50 -2.88 -26.15 -6.29
N VAL A 51 -2.98 -26.58 -5.03
CA VAL A 51 -3.81 -25.91 -4.01
C VAL A 51 -3.19 -24.57 -3.62
N GLY A 52 -1.87 -24.50 -3.46
CA GLY A 52 -1.16 -23.26 -3.18
C GLY A 52 -1.30 -22.25 -4.32
N GLU A 53 -1.26 -22.69 -5.57
CA GLU A 53 -1.42 -21.85 -6.76
C GLU A 53 -2.86 -21.32 -6.87
N TRP A 54 -3.86 -22.16 -6.61
CA TRP A 54 -5.26 -21.70 -6.51
C TRP A 54 -5.43 -20.64 -5.42
N PHE A 55 -4.88 -20.89 -4.22
CA PHE A 55 -4.95 -19.94 -3.11
C PHE A 55 -4.24 -18.62 -3.46
N ALA A 56 -3.07 -18.69 -4.08
CA ALA A 56 -2.33 -17.52 -4.52
C ALA A 56 -3.15 -16.66 -5.49
N ARG A 57 -3.80 -17.28 -6.49
CA ARG A 57 -4.68 -16.59 -7.43
C ARG A 57 -5.89 -15.96 -6.73
N ALA A 58 -6.50 -16.66 -5.78
CA ALA A 58 -7.61 -16.11 -4.99
C ALA A 58 -7.18 -14.89 -4.16
N CYS A 59 -5.99 -14.92 -3.56
CA CYS A 59 -5.39 -13.77 -2.88
C CYS A 59 -5.13 -12.62 -3.86
N GLY A 60 -4.51 -12.90 -5.01
CA GLY A 60 -4.25 -11.90 -6.05
C GLY A 60 -5.53 -11.22 -6.53
N LEU A 61 -6.59 -12.00 -6.77
CA LEU A 61 -7.90 -11.48 -7.16
C LEU A 61 -8.49 -10.58 -6.07
N THR A 62 -8.44 -11.02 -4.81
CA THR A 62 -8.93 -10.25 -3.67
C THR A 62 -8.22 -8.90 -3.57
N ILE A 63 -6.89 -8.89 -3.65
CA ILE A 63 -6.11 -7.65 -3.61
C ILE A 63 -6.45 -6.75 -4.81
N LEU A 64 -6.60 -7.33 -6.00
CA LEU A 64 -6.98 -6.58 -7.20
C LEU A 64 -8.33 -5.87 -7.03
N THR A 65 -9.34 -6.54 -6.45
CA THR A 65 -10.65 -5.91 -6.20
C THR A 65 -10.56 -4.69 -5.28
N VAL A 66 -9.66 -4.71 -4.30
CA VAL A 66 -9.43 -3.58 -3.38
C VAL A 66 -8.84 -2.38 -4.11
N ILE A 67 -7.95 -2.61 -5.09
CA ILE A 67 -7.32 -1.54 -5.89
C ILE A 67 -8.28 -0.98 -6.95
N LEU A 68 -9.14 -1.83 -7.54
CA LEU A 68 -10.16 -1.38 -8.48
C LEU A 68 -11.17 -0.44 -7.81
N GLY A 69 -11.38 -0.59 -6.49
CA GLY A 69 -12.21 0.29 -5.68
C GLY A 69 -12.00 1.78 -5.96
N PRO A 70 -10.80 2.34 -5.65
CA PRO A 70 -10.52 3.76 -5.87
C PRO A 70 -10.33 4.16 -7.34
N LEU A 71 -10.04 3.20 -8.24
CA LEU A 71 -9.82 3.50 -9.65
C LEU A 71 -11.11 3.54 -10.47
N TYR A 72 -12.08 2.68 -10.15
CA TYR A 72 -13.26 2.44 -11.00
C TYR A 72 -14.58 2.41 -10.23
N CYS A 73 -14.57 2.16 -8.92
CA CYS A 73 -15.81 1.99 -8.14
C CYS A 73 -16.14 3.17 -7.21
N GLY A 74 -15.48 4.32 -7.38
CA GLY A 74 -15.75 5.53 -6.59
C GLY A 74 -15.33 5.46 -5.12
N VAL A 75 -14.50 4.49 -4.73
CA VAL A 75 -14.01 4.39 -3.35
C VAL A 75 -13.04 5.53 -3.07
N SER A 76 -13.26 6.27 -1.98
CA SER A 76 -12.34 7.35 -1.61
C SER A 76 -10.94 6.81 -1.28
N ARG A 77 -9.89 7.60 -1.54
CA ARG A 77 -8.52 7.26 -1.12
C ARG A 77 -8.39 7.03 0.39
N ASP A 78 -9.23 7.68 1.21
CA ASP A 78 -9.23 7.43 2.67
C ASP A 78 -9.77 6.05 3.00
N SER A 79 -10.85 5.62 2.35
CA SER A 79 -11.41 4.28 2.53
C SER A 79 -10.40 3.22 2.08
N PHE A 80 -9.77 3.43 0.92
CA PHE A 80 -8.70 2.57 0.43
C PHE A 80 -7.53 2.47 1.42
N LEU A 81 -7.00 3.59 1.92
CA LEU A 81 -5.88 3.58 2.86
C LEU A 81 -6.21 2.89 4.19
N LYS A 82 -7.47 2.88 4.62
CA LYS A 82 -7.91 2.12 5.80
C LYS A 82 -7.97 0.63 5.53
N GLN A 83 -8.47 0.22 4.36
CA GLN A 83 -8.46 -1.18 3.93
C GLN A 83 -7.02 -1.68 3.75
N ALA A 84 -6.18 -0.90 3.07
CA ALA A 84 -4.77 -1.23 2.87
C ALA A 84 -4.01 -1.32 4.19
N LEU A 85 -4.30 -0.48 5.19
CA LEU A 85 -3.69 -0.61 6.51
C LEU A 85 -3.97 -1.99 7.13
N PHE A 86 -5.18 -2.50 7.01
CA PHE A 86 -5.52 -3.85 7.48
C PHE A 86 -4.69 -4.92 6.76
N PHE A 87 -4.64 -4.88 5.42
CA PHE A 87 -3.84 -5.83 4.62
C PHE A 87 -2.34 -5.73 4.93
N ASN A 88 -1.81 -4.53 5.12
CA ASN A 88 -0.42 -4.30 5.49
C ASN A 88 -0.09 -4.94 6.84
N VAL A 89 -0.96 -4.78 7.84
CA VAL A 89 -0.81 -5.44 9.15
C VAL A 89 -0.81 -6.96 8.99
N CYS A 90 -1.76 -7.54 8.25
CA CYS A 90 -1.75 -8.96 7.94
C CYS A 90 -0.45 -9.39 7.24
N GLY A 91 0.04 -8.60 6.30
CA GLY A 91 1.31 -8.84 5.60
C GLY A 91 2.53 -8.81 6.50
N VAL A 92 2.55 -7.99 7.56
CA VAL A 92 3.63 -8.01 8.57
C VAL A 92 3.61 -9.32 9.35
N PHE A 93 2.44 -9.78 9.79
CA PHE A 93 2.32 -11.03 10.54
C PHE A 93 2.66 -12.25 9.67
N LEU A 94 2.12 -12.31 8.45
CA LEU A 94 2.39 -13.40 7.52
C LEU A 94 3.86 -13.43 7.10
N GLY A 95 4.45 -12.27 6.82
CA GLY A 95 5.87 -12.18 6.51
C GLY A 95 6.76 -12.65 7.66
N SER A 96 6.44 -12.19 8.88
CA SER A 96 7.15 -12.61 10.10
C SER A 96 7.06 -14.12 10.29
N TYR A 97 5.86 -14.68 10.15
CA TYR A 97 5.64 -16.12 10.23
C TYR A 97 6.44 -16.88 9.17
N GLY A 98 6.35 -16.48 7.90
CA GLY A 98 7.12 -17.08 6.81
C GLY A 98 8.63 -17.01 7.03
N SER A 99 9.13 -15.97 7.69
CA SER A 99 10.56 -15.84 8.02
C SER A 99 11.05 -16.82 9.10
N MET A 100 10.13 -17.38 9.88
CA MET A 100 10.40 -18.33 10.96
C MET A 100 10.16 -19.78 10.55
N MET A 101 9.45 -20.02 9.45
CA MET A 101 9.10 -21.36 8.98
C MET A 101 10.22 -21.95 8.12
N PRO A 102 10.88 -23.05 8.53
CA PRO A 102 11.94 -23.69 7.74
C PRO A 102 11.46 -24.13 6.34
N GLU A 103 10.21 -24.59 6.26
CA GLU A 103 9.56 -25.07 5.03
C GLU A 103 9.32 -23.96 4.01
N ALA A 104 9.31 -22.70 4.47
CA ALA A 104 9.19 -21.56 3.59
C ALA A 104 10.47 -21.35 2.75
N GLY A 105 11.63 -21.91 3.10
CA GLY A 105 12.86 -21.99 2.27
C GLY A 105 13.53 -20.68 1.83
N GLY A 106 12.79 -19.58 1.70
CA GLY A 106 13.25 -18.24 1.34
C GLY A 106 13.29 -17.30 2.54
N ALA A 107 13.84 -17.73 3.68
CA ALA A 107 13.82 -16.96 4.93
C ALA A 107 14.35 -15.52 4.77
N VAL A 108 15.33 -15.30 3.87
CA VAL A 108 15.83 -13.95 3.56
C VAL A 108 14.77 -13.11 2.84
N MET A 109 14.09 -13.63 1.83
CA MET A 109 13.04 -12.88 1.12
C MET A 109 11.85 -12.59 2.02
N TRP A 110 11.47 -13.53 2.88
CA TRP A 110 10.44 -13.29 3.89
C TRP A 110 10.83 -12.16 4.87
N LYS A 111 12.10 -12.09 5.28
CA LYS A 111 12.61 -10.98 6.12
C LYS A 111 12.57 -9.64 5.38
N VAL A 112 13.00 -9.61 4.11
CA VAL A 112 12.96 -8.40 3.28
C VAL A 112 11.52 -7.93 3.09
N GLN A 113 10.61 -8.83 2.72
CA GLN A 113 9.18 -8.52 2.57
C GLN A 113 8.57 -8.01 3.88
N THR A 114 8.93 -8.62 5.01
CA THR A 114 8.47 -8.18 6.33
C THR A 114 8.94 -6.77 6.64
N ALA A 115 10.21 -6.45 6.38
CA ALA A 115 10.76 -5.11 6.60
C ALA A 115 10.03 -4.07 5.74
N ILE A 116 9.80 -4.37 4.46
CA ILE A 116 9.04 -3.50 3.55
C ILE A 116 7.61 -3.31 4.07
N ASN A 117 6.92 -4.39 4.47
CA ASN A 117 5.57 -4.33 5.00
C ASN A 117 5.50 -3.49 6.29
N VAL A 118 6.49 -3.58 7.17
CA VAL A 118 6.56 -2.75 8.39
C VAL A 118 6.67 -1.27 8.01
N ILE A 119 7.57 -0.91 7.09
CA ILE A 119 7.76 0.48 6.64
C ILE A 119 6.47 1.03 6.04
N VAL A 120 5.83 0.28 5.13
CA VAL A 120 4.58 0.69 4.49
C VAL A 120 3.44 0.76 5.50
N THR A 121 3.35 -0.17 6.45
CA THR A 121 2.36 -0.14 7.53
C THR A 121 2.51 1.12 8.38
N LEU A 122 3.73 1.47 8.79
CA LEU A 122 3.99 2.66 9.60
C LEU A 122 3.65 3.95 8.84
N LEU A 123 4.03 4.04 7.57
CA LEU A 123 3.68 5.19 6.72
C LEU A 123 2.16 5.30 6.53
N ASN A 124 1.48 4.18 6.26
CA ASN A 124 0.04 4.15 6.10
C ASN A 124 -0.69 4.52 7.40
N LEU A 125 -0.21 4.00 8.54
CA LEU A 125 -0.74 4.31 9.88
C LEU A 125 -0.59 5.80 10.17
N TYR A 126 0.58 6.38 9.93
CA TYR A 126 0.83 7.81 10.09
C TYR A 126 -0.18 8.66 9.30
N VAL A 127 -0.38 8.36 8.02
CA VAL A 127 -1.33 9.10 7.17
C VAL A 127 -2.77 8.96 7.66
N VAL A 128 -3.19 7.75 8.09
CA VAL A 128 -4.52 7.53 8.64
C VAL A 128 -4.73 8.30 9.95
N LEU A 129 -3.74 8.27 10.86
CA LEU A 129 -3.82 9.00 12.13
C LEU A 129 -3.84 10.52 11.90
N GLN A 130 -3.06 11.03 10.96
CA GLN A 130 -3.09 12.43 10.56
C GLN A 130 -4.46 12.84 9.98
N SER A 131 -5.10 11.97 9.18
CA SER A 131 -6.44 12.23 8.62
C SER A 131 -7.52 12.34 9.70
N LYS A 132 -7.36 11.63 10.82
CA LYS A 132 -8.26 11.67 11.98
C LYS A 132 -7.93 12.80 12.97
N GLY A 133 -6.86 13.56 12.75
CA GLY A 133 -6.44 14.64 13.64
C GLY A 133 -5.69 14.19 14.90
N PHE A 134 -5.33 12.91 15.01
CA PHE A 134 -4.55 12.40 16.15
C PHE A 134 -3.08 12.84 16.11
N ILE A 135 -2.57 13.12 14.91
CA ILE A 135 -1.24 13.70 14.71
C ILE A 135 -1.46 15.09 14.17
N GLY A 136 -0.81 16.09 14.79
CA GLY A 136 -0.90 17.48 14.36
C GLY A 136 -0.69 17.60 12.86
N ARG A 137 -1.68 18.14 12.13
CA ARG A 137 -1.46 18.60 10.77
C ARG A 137 -0.42 19.70 10.86
N ALA A 138 0.72 19.53 10.19
CA ALA A 138 1.64 20.64 10.00
C ALA A 138 0.83 21.82 9.43
N LYS A 139 0.61 22.86 10.25
CA LYS A 139 -0.23 24.00 9.88
C LYS A 139 0.33 24.56 8.59
N THR A 140 -0.41 24.39 7.50
CA THR A 140 -0.11 25.14 6.29
C THR A 140 -0.36 26.60 6.66
N PRO A 141 0.60 27.51 6.50
CA PRO A 141 0.31 28.92 6.68
C PRO A 141 -0.80 29.25 5.72
N SER A 142 -1.97 29.59 6.25
CA SER A 142 -3.07 30.12 5.47
C SER A 142 -2.50 31.35 4.75
N LYS A 143 -2.48 31.31 3.41
CA LYS A 143 -2.34 32.55 2.65
C LYS A 143 -3.61 33.35 2.95
N SER A 144 -3.53 34.19 3.97
CA SER A 144 -4.57 35.15 4.30
C SER A 144 -4.92 35.90 3.00
N PRO A 145 -6.20 35.96 2.58
CA PRO A 145 -6.56 36.74 1.43
C PRO A 145 -6.12 38.17 1.70
N ALA A 146 -5.29 38.73 0.82
CA ALA A 146 -4.94 40.14 0.88
C ALA A 146 -6.24 40.93 0.96
N ARG A 147 -6.41 41.63 2.08
CA ARG A 147 -7.58 42.47 2.40
C ARG A 147 -7.76 43.45 1.24
N GLY A 148 -8.69 43.13 0.33
CA GLY A 148 -9.04 43.97 -0.80
C GLY A 148 -9.46 45.33 -0.26
N LYS A 149 -8.77 46.38 -0.70
CA LYS A 149 -9.14 47.77 -0.41
C LYS A 149 -10.57 48.00 -0.93
N SER A 150 -11.51 48.34 -0.05
CA SER A 150 -12.83 48.80 -0.45
C SER A 150 -12.68 50.05 -1.33
N PRO A 151 -13.35 50.13 -2.49
CA PRO A 151 -13.39 51.36 -3.27
C PRO A 151 -14.24 52.38 -2.51
N MET A 152 -13.61 53.52 -2.22
CA MET A 152 -14.22 54.70 -1.64
C MET A 152 -15.29 55.23 -2.61
N LYS A 153 -16.58 55.10 -2.26
CA LYS A 153 -17.67 55.75 -2.99
C LYS A 153 -17.51 57.26 -2.85
N LYS A 154 -17.14 57.94 -3.95
CA LYS A 154 -17.29 59.40 -4.05
C LYS A 154 -18.77 59.71 -4.25
N GLY A 155 -19.30 60.58 -3.39
CA GLY A 155 -20.67 61.03 -3.43
C GLY A 155 -21.01 61.85 -4.67
N LYS A 156 -22.30 61.86 -4.97
CA LYS A 156 -23.07 63.00 -5.46
C LYS A 156 -24.42 62.95 -4.77
#